data_AF-A0A7K0DKG0-F1
#
_entry.id   AF-A0A7K0DKG0-F1
#
_cell.length_a   1.000
_cell.length_b   1.000
_cell.length_c   1.000
_cell.angle_alpha   90.00
_cell.angle_beta   90.00
_cell.angle_gamma   90.00
#
_symmetry.space_group_name_H-M   'P 1'
#
loop_
_entity.id
_entity.type
_entity.pdbx_description
1 polymer ?
#
loop_
_entity_poly.entity_id
_entity_poly.type
_entity_poly.pdbx_seq_one_letter_code
_entity_poly.pdbx_strand_id
1 'polypeptide(L)'
;MLKADIDQLNRLAVVLDALGDTVDGIRVRDKDNDVAPCMPGSSVPLACAQLGLHVEGAYLRVAARMKGLAGKIRDCAGNLQMSDDQFAQQMHALDFHTAGNA
;
A
#
# COMPACT_ATOMS: atom_id res chain seq x y z
N MET A 1 -12.81 24.50 -1.47
CA MET A 1 -11.96 23.99 -2.58
C MET A 1 -12.44 24.49 -3.93
N LEU A 2 -11.52 24.84 -4.83
CA LEU A 2 -11.84 25.10 -6.22
C LEU A 2 -12.04 23.76 -6.97
N LYS A 3 -12.77 23.78 -8.09
CA LYS A 3 -12.96 22.58 -8.91
C LYS A 3 -11.64 21.97 -9.41
N ALA A 4 -10.66 22.82 -9.70
CA ALA A 4 -9.32 22.37 -10.08
C ALA A 4 -8.64 21.53 -8.99
N ASP A 5 -8.82 21.89 -7.72
CA ASP A 5 -8.26 21.15 -6.58
C ASP A 5 -8.91 19.77 -6.45
N ILE A 6 -10.23 19.71 -6.57
CA ILE A 6 -11.02 18.47 -6.56
C ILE A 6 -10.58 17.54 -7.70
N ASP A 7 -10.39 18.09 -8.89
CA ASP A 7 -9.97 17.31 -10.06
C ASP A 7 -8.53 16.76 -9.87
N GLN A 8 -7.62 17.53 -9.25
CA GLN A 8 -6.26 17.07 -8.92
C GLN A 8 -6.23 16.02 -7.81
N LEU A 9 -7.01 16.19 -6.75
CA LEU A 9 -7.15 15.20 -5.67
C LEU A 9 -7.69 13.87 -6.19
N ASN A 10 -8.72 13.92 -7.04
CA ASN A 10 -9.25 12.70 -7.66
C ASN A 10 -8.22 11.99 -8.55
N ARG A 11 -7.40 12.74 -9.31
CA ARG A 11 -6.30 12.15 -10.08
C ARG A 11 -5.26 11.49 -9.19
N LEU A 12 -4.88 12.13 -8.08
CA LEU A 12 -3.95 11.56 -7.12
C LEU A 12 -4.50 10.26 -6.51
N ALA A 13 -5.78 10.23 -6.14
CA ALA A 13 -6.42 9.01 -5.63
C ALA A 13 -6.39 7.86 -6.65
N VAL A 14 -6.63 8.15 -7.93
CA VAL A 14 -6.54 7.14 -9.01
C VAL A 14 -5.12 6.58 -9.13
N VAL A 15 -4.09 7.44 -9.08
CA VAL A 15 -2.68 7.01 -9.14
C VAL A 15 -2.33 6.12 -7.95
N LEU A 16 -2.78 6.49 -6.75
CA LEU A 16 -2.51 5.71 -5.54
C LEU A 16 -3.19 4.35 -5.54
N ASP A 17 -4.42 4.24 -6.06
CA ASP A 17 -5.07 2.94 -6.24
C ASP A 17 -4.31 2.07 -7.23
N ALA A 18 -3.91 2.63 -8.38
CA ALA A 18 -3.16 1.89 -9.39
C ALA A 18 -1.79 1.40 -8.87
N LEU A 19 -1.10 2.23 -8.06
CA LEU A 19 0.12 1.83 -7.38
C LEU A 19 -0.15 0.72 -6.34
N GLY A 20 -1.23 0.84 -5.57
CA GLY A 20 -1.64 -0.18 -4.62
C GLY A 20 -1.89 -1.53 -5.29
N ASP A 21 -2.60 -1.55 -6.42
CA ASP A 21 -2.83 -2.76 -7.21
C ASP A 21 -1.54 -3.33 -7.79
N THR A 22 -0.64 -2.47 -8.28
CA THR A 22 0.66 -2.88 -8.81
C THR A 22 1.52 -3.56 -7.74
N VAL A 23 1.55 -3.01 -6.52
CA VAL A 23 2.33 -3.56 -5.40
C VAL A 23 1.72 -4.86 -4.87
N ASP A 24 0.39 -4.94 -4.75
CA ASP A 24 -0.31 -6.17 -4.35
C ASP A 24 -0.09 -7.32 -5.36
N GLY A 25 0.08 -6.98 -6.64
CA GLY A 25 0.39 -7.93 -7.70
C GLY A 25 1.80 -8.56 -7.62
N ILE A 26 2.69 -8.07 -6.76
CA ILE A 26 4.05 -8.62 -6.64
C ILE A 26 3.98 -9.99 -5.94
N ARG A 27 4.33 -11.04 -6.69
CA ARG A 27 4.41 -12.43 -6.21
C ARG A 27 5.87 -12.89 -6.18
N VAL A 28 6.42 -13.07 -4.98
CA VAL A 28 7.79 -13.56 -4.73
C VAL A 28 7.79 -15.09 -4.68
N ARG A 29 6.74 -15.68 -4.07
CA ARG A 29 6.60 -17.13 -3.90
C ARG A 29 6.53 -17.90 -5.21
N ASP A 30 6.09 -17.25 -6.29
CA ASP A 30 6.11 -17.84 -7.64
C ASP A 30 7.52 -18.20 -8.09
N LYS A 31 8.55 -17.52 -7.58
CA LYS A 31 9.97 -17.79 -7.88
C LYS A 31 10.65 -18.68 -6.86
N ASP A 32 10.24 -18.65 -5.60
CA ASP A 32 10.82 -19.51 -4.56
C ASP A 32 10.57 -21.00 -4.82
N ASN A 33 9.45 -21.34 -5.47
CA ASN A 33 9.12 -22.72 -5.85
C ASN A 33 10.13 -23.32 -6.85
N ASP A 34 10.81 -22.49 -7.65
CA ASP A 34 11.82 -22.94 -8.62
C ASP A 34 13.15 -23.33 -7.93
N VAL A 35 13.33 -22.96 -6.65
CA VAL A 35 14.58 -23.20 -5.89
C VAL A 35 14.62 -24.62 -5.33
N ALA A 36 13.48 -25.17 -4.90
CA ALA A 36 13.42 -26.48 -4.24
C ALA A 36 13.96 -27.65 -5.11
N PRO A 37 13.63 -27.74 -6.42
CA PRO A 37 14.16 -28.78 -7.29
C PRO A 37 15.68 -28.71 -7.49
N CYS A 38 16.26 -27.51 -7.36
CA CYS A 38 17.69 -27.27 -7.56
C CYS A 38 18.55 -27.68 -6.35
N MET A 39 17.96 -27.86 -5.17
CA MET A 39 18.68 -28.09 -3.91
C MET A 39 18.07 -29.23 -3.07
N PRO A 40 18.06 -30.48 -3.58
CA PRO A 40 17.48 -31.61 -2.87
C PRO A 40 18.20 -31.88 -1.54
N GLY A 41 17.43 -32.05 -0.46
CA GLY A 41 17.95 -32.30 0.88
C GLY A 41 18.44 -31.06 1.65
N SER A 42 18.43 -29.88 1.01
CA SER A 42 18.76 -28.61 1.66
C SER A 42 17.56 -28.02 2.41
N SER A 43 17.82 -27.33 3.53
CA SER A 43 16.81 -26.52 4.24
C SER A 43 16.61 -25.13 3.64
N VAL A 44 17.48 -24.70 2.72
CA VAL A 44 17.43 -23.37 2.09
C VAL A 44 16.11 -23.09 1.37
N PRO A 45 15.52 -24.01 0.56
CA PRO A 45 14.25 -23.74 -0.11
C PRO A 45 13.10 -23.45 0.86
N LEU A 46 13.08 -24.12 2.02
CA LEU A 46 12.08 -23.85 3.06
C LEU A 46 12.24 -22.45 3.65
N ALA A 47 13.49 -22.02 3.89
CA ALA A 47 13.78 -20.67 4.38
C ALA A 47 13.40 -19.59 3.35
N CYS A 48 13.68 -19.82 2.06
CA CYS A 48 13.25 -18.94 0.97
C CYS A 48 11.73 -18.80 0.93
N ALA A 49 10.97 -19.90 0.98
CA ALA A 49 9.51 -19.85 0.98
C ALA A 49 8.92 -19.08 2.18
N GLN A 50 9.52 -19.22 3.36
CA GLN A 50 9.13 -18.44 4.55
C GLN A 50 9.44 -16.95 4.40
N LEU A 51 10.60 -16.61 3.83
CA LEU A 51 10.97 -15.23 3.53
C LEU A 51 10.03 -14.61 2.48
N GLY A 52 9.71 -15.35 1.40
CA GLY A 52 8.76 -14.92 0.38
C GLY A 52 7.40 -14.56 0.96
N LEU A 53 6.90 -15.34 1.93
CA LEU A 53 5.66 -15.02 2.64
C LEU A 53 5.73 -13.71 3.44
N HIS A 54 6.86 -13.46 4.13
CA HIS A 54 7.05 -12.20 4.87
C HIS A 54 7.14 -10.99 3.95
N VAL A 55 7.85 -11.13 2.83
CA VAL A 55 8.03 -10.07 1.84
C VAL A 55 6.71 -9.73 1.16
N GLU A 56 5.94 -10.73 0.69
CA GLU A 56 4.61 -10.50 0.13
C GLU A 56 3.65 -9.89 1.16
N GLY A 57 3.71 -10.34 2.41
CA GLY A 57 2.95 -9.71 3.50
C GLY A 57 3.31 -8.24 3.71
N ALA A 58 4.58 -7.86 3.50
CA ALA A 58 5.00 -6.46 3.54
C ALA A 58 4.46 -5.65 2.35
N TYR A 59 4.49 -6.20 1.14
CA TYR A 59 3.89 -5.57 -0.05
C TYR A 59 2.39 -5.37 0.12
N LEU A 60 1.66 -6.37 0.64
CA LEU A 60 0.24 -6.24 0.97
C LEU A 60 -0.05 -5.07 1.92
N ARG A 61 0.77 -4.88 2.96
CA ARG A 61 0.63 -3.75 3.88
C ARG A 61 0.86 -2.40 3.19
N VAL A 62 1.82 -2.33 2.26
CA VAL A 62 2.07 -1.12 1.47
C VAL A 62 0.90 -0.84 0.52
N ALA A 63 0.42 -1.84 -0.20
CA ALA A 63 -0.74 -1.74 -1.08
C ALA A 63 -1.99 -1.26 -0.33
N ALA A 64 -2.28 -1.85 0.84
CA ALA A 64 -3.39 -1.44 1.69
C ALA A 64 -3.27 0.02 2.15
N ARG A 65 -2.06 0.50 2.46
CA ARG A 65 -1.82 1.91 2.81
C ARG A 65 -2.10 2.85 1.64
N MET A 66 -1.65 2.49 0.44
CA MET A 66 -1.90 3.29 -0.77
C MET A 66 -3.40 3.41 -1.07
N LYS A 67 -4.13 2.30 -1.00
CA LYS A 67 -5.60 2.27 -1.18
C LYS A 67 -6.33 3.05 -0.09
N GLY A 68 -5.89 2.92 1.16
CA GLY A 68 -6.44 3.68 2.28
C GLY A 68 -6.26 5.20 2.13
N LEU A 69 -5.10 5.64 1.64
CA LEU A 69 -4.83 7.03 1.32
C LEU A 69 -5.71 7.53 0.16
N ALA A 70 -5.84 6.75 -0.91
CA ALA A 70 -6.71 7.07 -2.04
C ALA A 70 -8.18 7.27 -1.60
N GLY A 71 -8.69 6.39 -0.73
CA GLY A 71 -10.03 6.51 -0.15
C GLY A 71 -10.25 7.84 0.58
N LYS A 72 -9.34 8.21 1.50
CA LYS A 72 -9.44 9.47 2.24
C LYS A 72 -9.36 10.70 1.33
N ILE A 73 -8.54 10.65 0.29
CA ILE A 73 -8.45 11.74 -0.69
C ILE A 73 -9.78 11.93 -1.42
N ARG A 74 -10.47 10.84 -1.79
CA ARG A 74 -11.81 10.92 -2.38
C ARG A 74 -12.84 11.48 -1.42
N ASP A 75 -12.80 11.06 -0.16
CA ASP A 75 -13.71 11.56 0.87
C ASP A 75 -13.55 13.07 1.06
N CYS A 76 -12.30 13.55 1.08
CA CYS A 76 -12.01 14.99 1.08
C CYS A 76 -12.54 15.69 -0.18
N ALA A 77 -12.27 15.13 -1.37
CA ALA A 77 -12.68 15.72 -2.63
C ALA A 77 -14.22 15.80 -2.78
N GLY A 78 -14.95 14.86 -2.17
CA GLY A 78 -16.41 14.83 -2.15
C GLY A 78 -17.05 15.80 -1.14
N ASN A 79 -16.31 16.22 -0.11
CA ASN A 79 -16.84 17.11 0.92
C ASN A 79 -16.53 18.59 0.62
N LEU A 80 -17.38 19.22 -0.19
CA LEU A 80 -17.25 20.62 -0.62
C LEU A 80 -17.28 21.66 0.52
N GLN A 81 -17.77 21.29 1.70
CA GLN A 81 -17.80 22.14 2.91
C GLN A 81 -16.58 21.96 3.81
N MET A 82 -15.65 21.08 3.43
CA MET A 82 -14.46 20.81 4.21
C MET A 82 -13.55 22.04 4.21
N SER A 83 -13.23 22.55 5.40
CA SER A 83 -12.25 23.64 5.52
C SER A 83 -10.83 23.12 5.30
N ASP A 84 -9.91 24.02 4.96
CA ASP A 84 -8.49 23.69 4.78
C ASP A 84 -7.89 23.08 6.08
N ASP A 85 -8.35 23.51 7.26
CA ASP A 85 -7.95 22.94 8.56
C ASP A 85 -8.42 21.49 8.73
N GLN A 86 -9.65 21.18 8.31
CA GLN A 86 -10.17 19.82 8.33
C GLN A 86 -9.40 18.92 7.36
N PHE A 87 -8.96 19.46 6.22
CA PHE A 87 -8.08 18.77 5.29
C PHE A 87 -6.72 18.48 5.89
N ALA A 88 -6.08 19.47 6.50
CA ALA A 88 -4.83 19.29 7.21
C ALA A 88 -4.95 18.22 8.31
N GLN A 89 -6.03 18.22 9.09
CA GLN A 89 -6.26 17.18 10.11
C GLN A 89 -6.39 15.77 9.53
N GLN A 90 -7.11 15.60 8.42
CA GLN A 90 -7.21 14.29 7.78
C GLN A 90 -5.86 13.83 7.19
N MET A 91 -5.06 14.76 6.66
CA MET A 91 -3.69 14.50 6.22
C MET A 91 -2.73 14.20 7.37
N HIS A 92 -2.91 14.81 8.54
CA HIS A 92 -2.17 14.44 9.74
C HIS A 92 -2.61 13.09 10.32
N ALA A 93 -3.89 12.73 10.18
CA ALA A 93 -4.35 11.38 10.53
C ALA A 93 -3.82 10.28 9.58
N LEU A 94 -3.25 10.69 8.44
CA LEU A 94 -2.49 9.84 7.53
C LEU A 94 -1.01 9.77 7.89
N ASP A 95 -0.52 10.59 8.83
CA ASP A 95 0.80 10.48 9.41
C ASP A 95 0.82 9.22 10.28
N PHE A 96 1.06 8.08 9.62
CA PHE A 96 1.13 6.79 10.28
C PHE A 96 2.42 6.75 11.08
N HIS A 97 2.33 7.12 12.36
CA HIS A 97 3.31 6.69 13.34
C HIS A 97 3.32 5.16 13.31
N THR A 98 4.43 4.58 12.85
CA THR A 98 4.75 3.19 13.19
C THR A 98 4.57 3.09 14.68
N ALA A 99 3.56 2.32 15.14
CA ALA A 99 3.59 1.79 16.48
C ALA A 99 4.89 0.99 16.54
N GLY A 100 5.93 1.64 17.06
CA GLY A 100 7.18 1.00 17.41
C GLY A 100 6.82 0.03 18.50
N ASN A 101 6.62 -1.23 18.13
CA ASN A 101 6.59 -2.29 19.11
C ASN A 101 8.03 -2.46 19.61
N ALA A 102 8.18 -2.14 20.89
CA ALA A 102 9.26 -2.56 21.76
C ALA A 102 9.36 -4.09 21.83
#